data_AF-A0A7W8QXZ2-F1
#
_entry.id   AF-A0A7W8QXZ2-F1
#
_cell.length_a   1.000
_cell.length_b   1.000
_cell.length_c   1.000
_cell.angle_alpha   90.00
_cell.angle_beta   90.00
_cell.angle_gamma   90.00
#
_symmetry.space_group_name_H-M   'P 1'
#
loop_
_entity.id
_entity.type
_entity.pdbx_description
1 polymer ?
#
loop_
_entity_poly.entity_id
_entity_poly.type
_entity_poly.pdbx_seq_one_letter_code
_entity_poly.pdbx_strand_id
1 'polypeptide(L)'
;MLQHYKYPFRVWLTSVILGATLYYIYDLITSINYRSEYMVGSDPFFLVLILGMSLVFSLPCLIIFVVIYNYLMGLRLTVSGIKLILFIISEVAIFLWMYILIDGSANHSVFDYLGLITPFAFVIGGSIWFYKIKMINAS
;
A
#
# COMPACT_ATOMS: atom_id res chain seq x y z
N MET A 1 -7.05 18.64 16.92
CA MET A 1 -5.81 18.19 16.24
C MET A 1 -5.78 16.69 15.92
N LEU A 2 -6.14 15.77 16.83
CA LEU A 2 -6.07 14.30 16.57
C LEU A 2 -6.99 13.76 15.45
N GLN A 3 -7.94 14.55 14.94
CA GLN A 3 -8.86 14.08 13.89
C GLN A 3 -8.19 14.05 12.50
N HIS A 4 -7.14 14.86 12.27
CA HIS A 4 -6.48 14.96 10.96
C HIS A 4 -5.65 13.70 10.61
N TYR A 5 -5.18 12.96 11.61
CA TYR A 5 -4.38 11.74 11.39
C TYR A 5 -5.23 10.48 11.23
N LYS A 6 -6.53 10.53 11.56
CA LYS A 6 -7.40 9.35 11.55
C LYS A 6 -7.59 8.77 10.14
N TYR A 7 -7.76 9.63 9.14
CA TYR A 7 -7.92 9.18 7.76
C TYR A 7 -6.65 8.52 7.21
N PRO A 8 -5.47 9.19 7.21
CA PRO A 8 -4.27 8.60 6.64
C PRO A 8 -3.82 7.34 7.39
N PHE A 9 -3.96 7.30 8.71
CA PHE A 9 -3.63 6.11 9.48
C PHE A 9 -4.55 4.92 9.15
N ARG A 10 -5.86 5.15 8.97
CA ARG A 10 -6.81 4.08 8.59
C ARG A 10 -6.48 3.53 7.21
N VAL A 11 -6.25 4.40 6.23
CA VAL A 11 -5.87 3.99 4.86
C VAL A 11 -4.58 3.18 4.91
N TRP A 12 -3.54 3.70 5.57
CA TRP A 12 -2.26 2.98 5.69
C TRP A 12 -2.42 1.61 6.34
N LEU A 13 -3.08 1.54 7.51
CA LEU A 13 -3.18 0.29 8.26
C LEU A 13 -3.97 -0.77 7.48
N THR A 14 -5.09 -0.40 6.85
CA THR A 14 -5.84 -1.36 6.02
C THR A 14 -5.07 -1.79 4.80
N SER A 15 -4.37 -0.86 4.15
CA SER A 15 -3.54 -1.14 2.99
C SER A 15 -2.38 -2.08 3.30
N VAL A 16 -1.73 -1.92 4.44
CA VAL A 16 -0.67 -2.83 4.89
C VAL A 16 -1.23 -4.21 5.21
N ILE A 17 -2.28 -4.30 6.04
CA ILE A 17 -2.81 -5.58 6.49
C ILE A 17 -3.43 -6.35 5.32
N LEU A 18 -4.36 -5.73 4.59
CA LEU A 18 -5.07 -6.41 3.50
C LEU A 18 -4.17 -6.57 2.28
N GLY A 19 -3.27 -5.63 1.98
CA GLY A 19 -2.31 -5.75 0.88
C GLY A 19 -1.35 -6.91 1.10
N ALA A 20 -0.74 -7.01 2.29
CA ALA A 20 0.13 -8.13 2.66
C ALA A 20 -0.63 -9.47 2.66
N THR A 21 -1.86 -9.49 3.17
CA THR A 21 -2.69 -10.71 3.20
C THR A 21 -3.06 -11.15 1.79
N LEU A 22 -3.46 -10.22 0.90
CA LEU A 22 -3.77 -10.53 -0.49
C LEU A 22 -2.54 -10.97 -1.26
N TYR A 23 -1.38 -10.38 -1.01
CA TYR A 23 -0.11 -10.85 -1.58
C TYR A 23 0.19 -12.29 -1.15
N TYR A 24 0.05 -12.61 0.14
CA TYR A 24 0.22 -13.98 0.63
C TYR A 24 -0.75 -14.96 -0.03
N ILE A 25 -2.03 -14.60 -0.16
CA ILE A 25 -3.03 -15.42 -0.85
C ILE A 25 -2.65 -15.61 -2.33
N TYR A 26 -2.19 -14.54 -3.00
CA TYR A 26 -1.75 -14.60 -4.38
C TYR A 26 -0.56 -15.57 -4.54
N ASP A 27 0.46 -15.45 -3.70
CA ASP A 27 1.64 -16.33 -3.68
C ASP A 27 1.27 -17.79 -3.39
N LEU A 28 0.32 -18.02 -2.47
CA LEU A 28 -0.20 -19.35 -2.18
C LEU A 28 -0.92 -19.97 -3.39
N ILE A 29 -1.72 -19.19 -4.13
CA ILE A 29 -2.42 -19.67 -5.33
C ILE A 29 -1.44 -19.95 -6.47
N THR A 30 -0.45 -19.08 -6.69
CA THR A 30 0.52 -19.26 -7.78
C THR A 30 1.47 -20.41 -7.49
N SER A 31 1.96 -20.56 -6.26
CA SER A 31 2.85 -21.69 -5.88
C SER A 31 2.17 -23.06 -6.04
N ILE A 32 0.88 -23.18 -5.74
CA ILE A 32 0.09 -24.41 -5.98
C ILE A 32 0.03 -24.76 -7.47
N ASN A 33 -0.16 -23.75 -8.34
CA ASN A 33 -0.33 -23.96 -9.78
C ASN A 33 0.98 -24.24 -10.51
N TYR A 34 2.11 -23.68 -10.05
CA TYR A 34 3.39 -23.75 -10.78
C TYR A 34 4.40 -24.76 -10.24
N ARG A 35 4.07 -25.57 -9.21
CA ARG A 35 5.00 -26.54 -8.58
C ARG A 35 6.40 -25.94 -8.37
N SER A 36 6.49 -24.70 -7.87
CA SER A 36 7.79 -24.11 -7.59
C SER A 36 8.41 -24.83 -6.38
N GLU A 37 9.71 -25.14 -6.47
CA GLU A 37 10.47 -25.81 -5.40
C GLU A 37 10.60 -24.95 -4.13
N TYR A 38 10.18 -23.68 -4.19
CA TYR A 38 10.17 -22.74 -3.08
C TYR A 38 8.72 -22.41 -2.68
N MET A 39 8.08 -23.31 -1.95
CA MET A 39 6.76 -23.09 -1.33
C MET A 39 6.87 -22.21 -0.08
N VAL A 40 7.30 -20.96 -0.25
CA VAL A 40 7.43 -20.02 0.89
C VAL A 40 6.05 -19.64 1.45
N GLY A 41 5.02 -19.56 0.60
CA GLY A 41 3.63 -19.30 0.98
C GLY A 41 2.88 -20.44 1.69
N SER A 42 3.51 -21.58 1.99
CA SER A 42 2.84 -22.71 2.67
C SER A 42 2.87 -22.63 4.20
N ASP A 43 3.79 -21.83 4.76
CA ASP A 43 3.97 -21.69 6.20
C ASP A 43 3.15 -20.50 6.75
N PRO A 44 2.18 -20.71 7.67
CA PRO A 44 1.46 -19.62 8.31
C PRO A 44 2.36 -18.63 9.07
N PHE A 45 3.56 -19.03 9.50
CA PHE A 45 4.54 -18.11 10.08
C PHE A 45 5.04 -17.07 9.07
N PHE A 46 5.00 -17.38 7.77
CA PHE A 46 5.40 -16.47 6.72
C PHE A 46 4.45 -15.27 6.59
N LEU A 47 3.14 -15.47 6.83
CA LEU A 47 2.17 -14.37 6.87
C LEU A 47 2.50 -13.36 7.98
N VAL A 48 2.86 -13.86 9.18
CA VAL A 48 3.25 -13.00 10.31
C VAL A 48 4.51 -12.20 9.98
N LEU A 49 5.48 -12.85 9.34
CA LEU A 49 6.72 -12.21 8.91
C LEU A 49 6.48 -11.14 7.84
N ILE A 50 5.69 -11.44 6.80
CA ILE A 50 5.31 -10.46 5.76
C ILE A 50 4.57 -9.28 6.38
N LEU A 51 3.63 -9.52 7.28
CA LEU A 51 2.89 -8.44 7.97
C LEU A 51 3.82 -7.59 8.81
N GLY A 52 4.71 -8.20 9.59
CA GLY A 52 5.70 -7.50 10.42
C GLY A 52 6.64 -6.64 9.58
N MET A 53 7.21 -7.21 8.52
CA MET A 53 8.07 -6.49 7.59
C MET A 53 7.30 -5.35 6.91
N SER A 54 6.11 -5.62 6.39
CA SER A 54 5.27 -4.62 5.69
C SER A 54 4.88 -3.46 6.62
N LEU A 55 4.62 -3.72 7.90
CA LEU A 55 4.36 -2.68 8.90
C LEU A 55 5.58 -1.79 9.14
N VAL A 56 6.75 -2.38 9.38
CA VAL A 56 7.99 -1.63 9.67
C VAL A 56 8.41 -0.81 8.45
N PHE A 57 8.39 -1.43 7.29
CA PHE A 57 8.91 -0.86 6.06
C PHE A 57 7.99 0.18 5.42
N SER A 58 6.69 0.15 5.69
CA SER A 58 5.74 1.15 5.16
C SER A 58 5.62 2.41 6.02
N LEU A 59 6.32 2.50 7.17
CA LEU A 59 6.30 3.69 8.03
C LEU A 59 6.76 4.97 7.32
N PRO A 60 7.84 4.98 6.51
CA PRO A 60 8.21 6.17 5.74
C PRO A 60 7.10 6.60 4.78
N CYS A 61 6.42 5.64 4.14
CA CYS A 61 5.28 5.91 3.26
C CYS A 61 4.12 6.54 4.02
N LEU A 62 3.83 6.09 5.26
CA LEU A 62 2.83 6.70 6.13
C LEU A 62 3.16 8.17 6.43
N ILE A 63 4.42 8.47 6.76
CA ILE A 63 4.84 9.85 7.07
C ILE A 63 4.61 10.75 5.85
N ILE A 64 5.07 10.32 4.68
CA ILE A 64 4.87 11.05 3.41
C ILE A 64 3.38 11.25 3.12
N PHE A 65 2.58 10.19 3.26
CA PHE A 65 1.14 10.23 3.02
C PHE A 65 0.42 11.19 3.97
N VAL A 66 0.79 11.21 5.26
CA VAL A 66 0.23 12.15 6.25
C VAL A 66 0.58 13.59 5.92
N VAL A 67 1.84 13.88 5.57
CA VAL A 67 2.30 15.24 5.22
C VAL A 67 1.54 15.76 4.01
N ILE A 68 1.43 14.93 2.97
CA ILE A 68 0.75 15.28 1.72
C ILE A 68 -0.75 15.44 1.95
N TYR A 69 -1.39 14.53 2.69
CA TYR A 69 -2.79 14.66 3.07
C TYR A 69 -3.06 16.01 3.75
N ASN A 70 -2.26 16.36 4.77
CA ASN A 70 -2.43 17.62 5.49
C ASN A 70 -2.20 18.85 4.58
N TYR A 71 -1.23 18.78 3.68
CA TYR A 71 -0.98 19.83 2.69
C TYR A 71 -2.19 20.00 1.75
N LEU A 72 -2.71 18.91 1.17
CA LEU A 72 -3.85 18.92 0.25
C LEU A 72 -5.14 19.40 0.92
N MET A 73 -5.33 19.07 2.20
CA MET A 73 -6.47 19.54 3.00
C MET A 73 -6.48 21.06 3.21
N GLY A 74 -5.33 21.73 3.11
CA GLY A 74 -5.23 23.20 3.13
C GLY A 74 -5.54 23.86 1.79
N LEU A 75 -5.59 23.09 0.70
CA LEU A 75 -5.90 23.58 -0.64
C LEU A 75 -7.41 23.56 -0.91
N ARG A 76 -7.88 24.46 -1.77
CA ARG A 76 -9.29 24.49 -2.24
C ARG A 76 -9.56 23.44 -3.33
N LEU A 77 -9.16 22.20 -3.07
CA LEU A 77 -9.38 21.06 -3.97
C LEU A 77 -10.70 20.35 -3.66
N THR A 78 -11.29 19.70 -4.66
CA THR A 78 -12.44 18.82 -4.45
C THR A 78 -12.01 17.55 -3.73
N VAL A 79 -12.91 16.93 -2.95
CA VAL A 79 -12.63 15.66 -2.24
C VAL A 79 -12.14 14.58 -3.21
N SER A 80 -12.76 14.49 -4.39
CA SER A 80 -12.35 13.54 -5.42
C SER A 80 -10.95 13.82 -5.95
N GLY A 81 -10.59 15.10 -6.12
CA GLY A 81 -9.23 15.51 -6.51
C GLY A 81 -8.19 15.14 -5.46
N ILE A 82 -8.48 15.37 -4.18
CA ILE A 82 -7.60 14.96 -3.07
C ILE A 82 -7.37 13.45 -3.09
N LYS A 83 -8.44 12.65 -3.22
CA LYS A 83 -8.34 11.19 -3.27
C LYS A 83 -7.53 10.69 -4.46
N LEU A 84 -7.70 11.30 -5.63
CA LEU A 84 -6.94 10.94 -6.82
C LEU A 84 -5.44 11.24 -6.66
N ILE A 85 -5.08 12.40 -6.11
CA ILE A 85 -3.68 12.75 -5.85
C ILE A 85 -3.06 11.78 -4.82
N LEU A 86 -3.78 11.49 -3.73
CA LEU A 86 -3.33 10.54 -2.72
C LEU A 86 -3.13 9.14 -3.29
N PHE A 87 -4.01 8.70 -4.19
CA PHE A 87 -3.88 7.43 -4.88
C PHE A 87 -2.59 7.40 -5.71
N ILE A 88 -2.40 8.37 -6.62
CA ILE A 88 -1.20 8.45 -7.48
C ILE A 88 0.08 8.43 -6.65
N ILE A 89 0.13 9.22 -5.58
CA ILE A 89 1.32 9.32 -4.73
C ILE A 89 1.59 8.02 -3.98
N SER A 90 0.54 7.30 -3.56
CA SER A 90 0.69 5.99 -2.92
C SER A 90 1.22 4.94 -3.88
N GLU A 91 0.72 4.93 -5.12
CA GLU A 91 1.22 4.05 -6.19
C GLU A 91 2.70 4.30 -6.47
N VAL A 92 3.09 5.58 -6.61
CA VAL A 92 4.49 5.96 -6.81
C VAL A 92 5.35 5.54 -5.61
N ALA A 93 4.87 5.75 -4.39
CA ALA A 93 5.60 5.39 -3.18
C ALA A 93 5.83 3.86 -3.09
N ILE A 94 4.83 3.05 -3.42
CA ILE A 94 4.98 1.59 -3.44
C ILE A 94 5.93 1.15 -4.54
N PHE A 95 5.79 1.72 -5.74
CA PHE A 95 6.65 1.37 -6.85
C PHE A 95 8.12 1.64 -6.52
N LEU A 96 8.42 2.84 -6.00
CA LEU A 96 9.77 3.20 -5.55
C LEU A 96 10.26 2.30 -4.43
N TRP A 97 9.38 1.97 -3.48
CA TRP A 97 9.72 1.08 -2.37
C TRP A 97 10.11 -0.32 -2.84
N MET A 98 9.31 -0.93 -3.73
CA MET A 98 9.58 -2.25 -4.30
C MET A 98 10.85 -2.24 -5.15
N TYR A 99 11.08 -1.17 -5.91
CA TYR A 99 12.31 -0.97 -6.67
C TYR A 99 13.56 -0.94 -5.78
N ILE A 100 13.49 -0.27 -4.62
CA ILE A 100 14.60 -0.21 -3.66
C ILE A 100 14.82 -1.57 -2.97
N LEU A 101 13.75 -2.29 -2.61
CA LEU A 101 13.83 -3.56 -1.88
C LEU A 101 14.42 -4.70 -2.70
N ILE A 102 14.08 -4.78 -3.98
CA ILE A 102 14.45 -5.90 -4.86
C ILE A 102 15.88 -5.73 -5.40
N ASP A 103 16.53 -4.64 -5.02
CA ASP A 103 17.85 -4.21 -5.48
C ASP A 103 17.84 -3.94 -6.99
N GLY A 104 18.72 -3.06 -7.48
CA GLY A 104 18.80 -2.68 -8.90
C GLY A 104 19.26 -3.81 -9.82
N SER A 105 19.00 -5.07 -9.48
CA SER A 105 19.36 -6.26 -10.24
C SER A 105 18.59 -6.27 -11.55
N ALA A 106 19.33 -6.06 -12.64
CA ALA A 106 18.84 -5.91 -14.01
C ALA A 106 18.12 -7.14 -14.60
N ASN A 107 17.77 -8.14 -13.77
CA ASN A 107 17.27 -9.44 -14.20
C ASN A 107 15.79 -9.70 -13.86
N HIS A 108 15.13 -8.81 -13.11
CA HIS A 108 13.69 -8.93 -12.87
C HIS A 108 12.90 -8.18 -13.93
N SER A 109 11.92 -8.87 -14.54
CA SER A 109 11.07 -8.27 -15.55
C SER A 109 10.06 -7.33 -14.89
N VAL A 110 9.63 -6.27 -15.59
CA VAL A 110 8.57 -5.36 -15.12
C VAL A 110 7.30 -6.14 -14.72
N PHE A 111 7.06 -7.29 -15.35
CA PHE A 111 5.93 -8.17 -15.04
C PHE A 111 6.02 -8.82 -13.65
N ASP A 112 7.23 -9.12 -13.16
CA ASP A 112 7.42 -9.67 -11.81
C ASP A 112 7.06 -8.63 -10.74
N TYR A 113 7.40 -7.36 -10.98
CA TYR A 113 7.02 -6.24 -10.12
C TYR A 113 5.50 -5.99 -10.13
N LEU A 114 4.84 -6.16 -11.27
CA LEU A 114 3.39 -5.99 -11.36
C LEU A 114 2.65 -7.00 -10.47
N GLY A 115 3.11 -8.25 -10.40
CA GLY A 115 2.52 -9.27 -9.52
C GLY A 115 2.60 -8.89 -8.03
N LEU A 116 3.66 -8.21 -7.62
CA LEU A 116 3.88 -7.73 -6.26
C LEU A 116 3.09 -6.45 -5.95
N ILE A 117 3.00 -5.52 -6.90
CA ILE A 117 2.39 -4.20 -6.69
C ILE A 117 0.86 -4.27 -6.79
N THR A 118 0.32 -5.10 -7.68
CA THR A 118 -1.13 -5.14 -7.96
C THR A 118 -2.00 -5.36 -6.72
N PRO A 119 -1.68 -6.30 -5.80
CA PRO A 119 -2.45 -6.47 -4.57
C PRO A 119 -2.50 -5.22 -3.70
N PHE A 120 -1.36 -4.54 -3.53
CA PHE A 120 -1.28 -3.32 -2.72
C PHE A 120 -2.02 -2.15 -3.38
N ALA A 121 -1.84 -1.97 -4.69
CA ALA A 121 -2.50 -0.93 -5.47
C ALA A 121 -4.03 -1.01 -5.37
N PHE A 122 -4.57 -2.23 -5.51
CA PHE A 122 -6.01 -2.47 -5.41
C PHE A 122 -6.55 -2.11 -4.02
N VAL A 123 -5.86 -2.54 -2.97
CA VAL A 123 -6.28 -2.28 -1.58
C VAL A 123 -6.15 -0.80 -1.22
N ILE A 124 -5.11 -0.12 -1.69
CA ILE A 124 -4.93 1.32 -1.44
C ILE A 124 -5.99 2.14 -2.14
N GLY A 125 -6.22 1.89 -3.43
CA GLY A 125 -7.31 2.52 -4.16
C GLY A 125 -8.65 2.29 -3.47
N GLY A 126 -8.93 1.04 -3.10
CA GLY A 126 -10.13 0.67 -2.33
C GLY A 126 -10.23 1.41 -1.00
N SER A 127 -9.15 1.46 -0.21
CA SER A 127 -9.12 2.09 1.11
C SER A 127 -9.31 3.61 1.03
N ILE A 128 -8.63 4.27 0.07
CA ILE A 128 -8.77 5.72 -0.16
C ILE A 128 -10.22 6.08 -0.52
N TRP A 129 -10.85 5.29 -1.38
CA TRP A 129 -12.22 5.53 -1.81
C TRP A 129 -13.27 5.15 -0.77
N PHE A 130 -13.07 4.04 -0.06
CA PHE A 130 -13.97 3.57 1.00
C PHE A 130 -14.01 4.50 2.20
N TYR A 131 -12.85 5.00 2.66
CA TYR A 131 -12.81 5.89 3.81
C TYR A 131 -13.29 7.31 3.45
N LYS A 132 -14.10 7.89 4.35
CA LYS A 132 -14.59 9.27 4.22
C LYS A 132 -13.52 10.27 4.68
N ILE A 133 -13.20 11.23 3.82
CA ILE A 133 -12.43 12.41 4.17
C ILE A 133 -13.40 13.42 4.81
N LYS A 134 -13.11 13.88 6.03
CA LYS A 134 -13.81 15.03 6.61
C LYS A 134 -13.05 16.30 6.23
N MET A 135 -13.68 17.18 5.46
CA MET A 135 -13.08 18.46 5.11
C MET A 135 -13.03 19.40 6.33
N ILE A 136 -11.91 20.11 6.49
CA ILE A 136 -11.71 21.05 7.61
C ILE A 136 -12.49 22.35 7.38
N ASN A 137 -12.80 22.67 6.12
CA ASN A 137 -13.57 23.86 5.74
C ASN A 137 -14.98 23.45 5.30
N ALA A 138 -15.87 23.33 6.28
CA ALA A 138 -17.30 23.50 6.10
C ALA A 138 -17.71 24.66 7.01
N SER A 139 -17.37 25.88 6.58
CA SER A 139 -17.86 27.15 7.12
C SER A 139 -18.20 28.05 5.95
#